data_AF-A0A2R4JJP6-F1
#
_entry.id   AF-A0A2R4JJP6-F1
#
_cell.length_a   1.000
_cell.length_b   1.000
_cell.length_c   1.000
_cell.angle_alpha   90.00
_cell.angle_beta   90.00
_cell.angle_gamma   90.00
#
_symmetry.space_group_name_H-M   'P 1'
#
loop_
_entity.id
_entity.type
_entity.pdbx_description
1 polymer ?
#
loop_
_entity_poly.entity_id
_entity_poly.type
_entity_poly.pdbx_seq_one_letter_code
_entity_poly.pdbx_strand_id
1 'polypeptide(L)'
;MRLSRGLPCGSSAYQRASTVTTLKLPAPKLGEERWGQLLTFAVGGRSSVVKQTAVRTGTVVVVVSGSGALVDAQVAKAVDKAHGAG
;
A
#
# COMPACT_ATOMS: atom_id res chain seq x y z
N MET A 1 -51.29 -22.10 14.97
CA MET A 1 -50.63 -20.78 15.11
C MET A 1 -49.14 -21.02 15.31
N ARG A 2 -48.32 -20.72 14.30
CA ARG A 2 -46.87 -21.05 14.24
C ARG A 2 -46.11 -19.73 14.32
N LEU A 3 -45.29 -19.53 15.36
CA LEU A 3 -44.36 -18.40 15.46
C LEU A 3 -42.94 -18.94 15.21
N SER A 4 -42.51 -18.78 13.96
CA SER A 4 -41.17 -19.11 13.49
C SER A 4 -40.15 -18.21 14.18
N ARG A 5 -39.18 -18.80 14.89
CA ARG A 5 -38.02 -18.10 15.42
C ARG A 5 -37.20 -17.55 14.24
N GLY A 6 -37.04 -16.22 14.18
CA GLY A 6 -36.15 -15.57 13.23
C GLY A 6 -34.70 -15.98 13.50
N LEU A 7 -34.07 -16.61 12.52
CA LEU A 7 -32.61 -16.71 12.44
C LEU A 7 -32.04 -15.29 12.33
N PRO A 8 -30.94 -14.94 13.03
CA PRO A 8 -30.23 -13.71 12.71
C PRO A 8 -29.64 -13.84 11.31
N CYS A 9 -30.24 -13.11 10.37
CA CYS A 9 -29.69 -12.88 9.05
C CYS A 9 -28.40 -12.07 9.21
N GLY A 10 -27.31 -12.60 8.66
CA GLY A 10 -26.03 -11.91 8.59
C GLY A 10 -24.94 -12.56 9.42
N SER A 11 -24.36 -13.64 8.91
CA SER A 11 -22.97 -13.98 9.20
C SER A 11 -22.06 -12.89 8.59
N SER A 12 -22.07 -11.69 9.18
CA SER A 12 -21.11 -10.64 8.88
C SER A 12 -19.79 -10.99 9.55
N ALA A 13 -19.10 -11.97 8.99
CA ALA A 13 -17.67 -12.09 9.17
C ALA A 13 -16.98 -11.41 7.99
N TYR A 14 -17.26 -10.12 7.75
CA TYR A 14 -16.61 -9.39 6.64
C TYR A 14 -15.99 -8.04 7.01
N GLN A 15 -16.03 -7.63 8.28
CA GLN A 15 -15.21 -6.52 8.76
C GLN A 15 -14.42 -6.97 9.99
N ARG A 16 -13.26 -7.59 9.76
CA ARG A 16 -12.24 -7.61 10.80
C ARG A 16 -11.69 -6.20 10.90
N ALA A 17 -11.67 -5.65 12.12
CA ALA A 17 -11.00 -4.38 12.37
C ALA A 17 -9.56 -4.46 11.85
N SER A 18 -9.19 -3.48 11.02
CA SER A 18 -7.85 -3.35 10.45
C SER A 18 -7.23 -2.05 10.94
N THR A 19 -6.02 -2.14 11.49
CA THR A 19 -5.22 -0.95 11.82
C THR A 19 -4.23 -0.71 10.69
N VAL A 20 -4.18 0.54 10.22
CA VAL A 20 -3.14 0.99 9.29
C VAL A 20 -2.35 2.09 9.97
N THR A 21 -1.06 1.87 10.13
CA THR A 21 -0.13 2.89 10.64
C THR A 21 0.78 3.35 9.52
N THR A 22 0.98 4.67 9.42
CA THR A 22 1.82 5.29 8.39
C THR A 22 2.99 6.01 9.04
N LEU A 23 4.19 5.79 8.50
CA LEU A 23 5.40 6.54 8.82
C LEU A 23 5.93 7.19 7.55
N LYS A 24 6.09 8.51 7.53
CA LYS A 24 6.73 9.20 6.40
C LYS A 24 8.22 8.87 6.38
N LEU A 25 8.75 8.57 5.20
CA LEU A 25 10.17 8.27 4.98
C LEU A 25 10.81 9.33 4.08
N PRO A 26 12.13 9.54 4.21
CA PRO A 26 12.90 10.23 3.19
C PRO A 26 12.67 9.57 1.83
N ALA A 27 12.47 10.39 0.80
CA ALA A 27 12.26 9.91 -0.55
C ALA A 27 13.59 9.95 -1.34
N PRO A 28 13.84 8.98 -2.23
CA PRO A 28 15.05 8.96 -3.05
C PRO A 28 15.11 10.18 -3.96
N LYS A 29 16.31 10.68 -4.28
CA LYS A 29 16.53 11.84 -5.14
C LYS A 29 16.29 11.53 -6.63
N LEU A 30 15.08 11.06 -6.97
CA LEU A 30 14.61 10.76 -8.32
C LEU A 30 13.44 11.67 -8.73
N GLY A 31 13.32 11.99 -10.02
CA GLY A 31 12.23 12.78 -10.59
C GLY A 31 12.14 14.22 -10.07
N GLU A 32 11.00 14.86 -10.35
CA GLU A 32 10.70 16.24 -9.94
C GLU A 32 10.13 16.26 -8.52
N GLU A 33 9.07 15.48 -8.29
CA GLU A 33 8.40 15.34 -7.00
C GLU A 33 8.51 13.91 -6.48
N ARG A 34 8.59 13.77 -5.16
CA ARG A 34 8.92 12.50 -4.52
C ARG A 34 8.35 12.39 -3.12
N TRP A 35 7.86 11.20 -2.77
CA TRP A 35 7.48 10.88 -1.41
C TRP A 35 7.77 9.41 -1.08
N GLY A 36 8.00 9.15 0.20
CA GLY A 36 8.17 7.80 0.73
C GLY A 36 7.35 7.63 2.00
N GLN A 37 6.80 6.44 2.19
CA GLN A 37 6.14 6.05 3.42
C GLN A 37 6.34 4.57 3.72
N LEU A 38 6.21 4.21 4.99
CA LEU A 38 6.05 2.85 5.47
C LEU A 38 4.62 2.69 5.97
N LEU A 39 3.96 1.63 5.53
CA LEU A 39 2.61 1.25 5.90
C LEU A 39 2.67 -0.07 6.67
N THR A 40 2.15 -0.07 7.88
CA THR A 40 1.96 -1.29 8.67
C THR A 40 0.48 -1.61 8.71
N PHE A 41 0.09 -2.71 8.07
CA PHE A 41 -1.25 -3.25 8.09
C PHE A 41 -1.34 -4.32 9.18
N ALA A 42 -2.30 -4.20 10.09
CA ALA A 42 -2.57 -5.23 11.09
C ALA A 42 -4.04 -5.67 11.04
N VAL A 43 -4.28 -6.97 10.84
CA VAL A 43 -5.62 -7.58 10.80
C VAL A 43 -5.58 -8.93 11.50
N GLY A 44 -6.48 -9.14 12.47
CA GLY A 44 -6.66 -10.45 13.11
C GLY A 44 -5.38 -11.03 13.73
N GLY A 45 -4.52 -10.18 14.31
CA GLY A 45 -3.25 -10.58 14.94
C GLY A 45 -2.08 -10.80 13.98
N ARG A 46 -2.28 -10.63 12.66
CA ARG A 46 -1.20 -10.65 11.66
C ARG A 46 -0.86 -9.23 11.25
N SER A 47 0.43 -8.95 11.10
CA SER A 47 0.90 -7.67 10.58
C SER A 47 1.72 -7.85 9.30
N SER A 48 1.65 -6.87 8.41
CA SER A 48 2.48 -6.77 7.21
C SER A 48 3.00 -5.34 7.08
N VAL A 49 4.28 -5.22 6.75
CA VAL A 49 4.96 -3.94 6.57
C VAL A 49 5.28 -3.75 5.10
N VAL A 50 4.83 -2.65 4.52
CA VAL A 50 5.00 -2.30 3.11
C VAL A 50 5.64 -0.94 3.03
N LYS A 51 6.76 -0.83 2.31
CA LYS A 51 7.28 0.46 1.87
C LYS A 51 6.55 0.87 0.59
N GLN A 52 6.22 2.14 0.48
CA GLN A 52 5.71 2.73 -0.74
C GLN A 52 6.49 4.00 -1.05
N THR A 53 6.97 4.10 -2.28
CA THR A 53 7.64 5.29 -2.80
C THR A 53 6.94 5.73 -4.06
N ALA A 54 6.54 6.99 -4.15
CA ALA A 54 6.10 7.57 -5.42
C ALA A 54 7.03 8.66 -5.90
N VAL A 55 7.33 8.61 -7.19
CA VAL A 55 8.17 9.58 -7.90
C VAL A 55 7.39 10.07 -9.11
N ARG A 56 7.29 11.39 -9.26
CA ARG A 56 6.75 12.03 -10.44
C ARG A 56 7.88 12.32 -11.42
N THR A 57 7.71 11.88 -12.67
CA THR A 57 8.59 12.16 -13.79
C THR A 57 7.77 12.65 -14.98
N GLY A 58 7.89 13.94 -15.31
CA GLY A 58 7.03 14.58 -16.31
C GLY A 58 5.54 14.50 -15.95
N THR A 59 4.75 13.84 -16.81
CA THR A 59 3.31 13.59 -16.62
C THR A 59 3.00 12.25 -15.95
N VAL A 60 4.03 11.45 -15.63
CA VAL A 60 3.87 10.10 -15.09
C VAL A 60 4.21 10.09 -13.60
N VAL A 61 3.41 9.38 -12.79
CA VAL A 61 3.72 9.07 -11.40
C VAL A 61 3.98 7.57 -11.28
N VAL A 62 5.19 7.22 -10.87
CA VAL A 62 5.59 5.84 -10.60
C VAL A 62 5.45 5.58 -9.12
N VAL A 63 4.58 4.64 -8.75
CA VAL A 63 4.42 4.16 -7.36
C VAL A 63 5.00 2.76 -7.27
N VAL A 64 6.01 2.57 -6.43
CA VAL A 64 6.61 1.25 -6.14
C VAL A 64 6.30 0.88 -4.71
N SER A 65 5.62 -0.26 -4.53
CA SER A 65 5.21 -0.78 -3.23
C SER A 65 5.68 -2.22 -3.03
N GLY A 66 6.13 -2.56 -1.83
CA GLY A 66 6.58 -3.91 -1.51
C GLY A 66 7.41 -3.97 -0.22
N SER A 67 8.25 -4.99 -0.08
CA SER A 67 9.23 -5.01 1.01
C SER A 67 10.20 -3.83 0.87
N GLY A 68 10.69 -3.31 1.99
CA GLY A 68 11.57 -2.13 1.99
C GLY A 68 12.77 -2.28 1.07
N ALA A 69 13.49 -3.39 1.20
CA ALA A 69 14.67 -3.70 0.38
C ALA A 69 14.34 -3.79 -1.12
N LEU A 70 13.19 -4.36 -1.49
CA LEU A 70 12.80 -4.47 -2.91
C LEU A 70 12.43 -3.11 -3.50
N VAL A 71 11.73 -2.27 -2.73
CA VAL A 71 11.40 -0.91 -3.17
C VAL A 71 12.67 -0.10 -3.36
N ASP A 72 13.60 -0.15 -2.41
CA ASP A 72 14.89 0.55 -2.50
C ASP A 72 15.71 0.09 -3.70
N ALA A 73 15.72 -1.21 -3.99
CA ALA A 73 16.45 -1.76 -5.13
C ALA A 73 15.82 -1.44 -6.49
N GLN A 74 14.50 -1.28 -6.58
CA GLN A 74 13.79 -1.20 -7.87
C GLN A 74 13.28 0.19 -8.24
N VAL A 75 13.18 1.13 -7.29
CA VAL A 75 12.56 2.45 -7.55
C VAL A 75 13.24 3.23 -8.67
N ALA A 76 14.58 3.24 -8.72
CA ALA A 76 15.32 3.92 -9.80
C ALA A 76 14.98 3.32 -11.17
N LYS A 77 15.12 1.99 -11.30
CA LYS A 77 14.81 1.26 -12.52
C LYS A 77 13.36 1.44 -12.99
N ALA A 78 12.42 1.52 -12.06
CA ALA A 78 11.01 1.76 -12.38
C ALA A 78 10.78 3.17 -12.93
N VAL A 79 11.46 4.18 -12.36
CA VAL A 79 11.44 5.56 -12.86
C VAL A 79 12.10 5.65 -14.24
N ASP A 80 13.25 5.02 -14.44
CA ASP A 80 13.95 5.02 -15.73
C ASP A 80 13.08 4.42 -16.85
N LYS A 81 12.40 3.30 -16.57
CA LYS A 81 11.45 2.69 -17.50
C LYS A 81 10.28 3.61 -17.84
N ALA A 82 9.81 4.40 -16.89
CA ALA A 82 8.71 5.33 -17.08
C ALA A 82 9.13 6.61 -17.82
N HIS A 83 10.41 7.01 -17.70
CA HIS A 83 10.99 8.12 -18.45
C HIS A 83 11.27 7.75 -19.92
N GLY A 84 11.40 6.44 -20.21
CA GLY A 84 11.62 5.88 -21.54
C GLY A 84 13.06 5.35 -21.70
N ALA A 85 13.34 4.18 -22.28
CA ALA A 85 12.51 3.40 -23.19
C ALA A 85 11.72 4.32 -24.16
N GLY A 86 12.44 5.27 -24.73
CA GLY A 86 12.23 5.78 -26.08
C GLY A 86 13.35 5.23 -26.95
#